data_AF-A0A7V8ABP7-F1
#
_entry.id   AF-A0A7V8ABP7-F1
#
_cell.length_a   1.000
_cell.length_b   1.000
_cell.length_c   1.000
_cell.angle_alpha   90.00
_cell.angle_beta   90.00
_cell.angle_gamma   90.00
#
_symmetry.space_group_name_H-M   'P 1'
#
loop_
_entity.id
_entity.type
_entity.pdbx_description
1 polymer ?
#
loop_
_entity_poly.entity_id
_entity_poly.type
_entity_poly.pdbx_seq_one_letter_code
_entity_poly.pdbx_strand_id
1 'polypeptide(L)'
;LPGGLILKWARGAADNPSDAYTVRAIAAYLANGVLFAIGGTANPITEKVPGSDSMISVDIKLVDILASQITFGNTNISNPPATTSKPGVIEIATPIEALDGIAPNLAITPATLKAYIDAKIAEGIDAAKLGGQLPAYYAAINARLGYVAANAADLMNVWRATNDGSGSGLDADLLDGYDAADFALVASFAKTAMATGSQSLPGGLILKWARGAADNPSDA
;
A
#
# COMPACT_ATOMS: atom_id res chain seq x y z
N LEU A 1 24.01 -8.38 -62.57
CA LEU A 1 23.28 -9.39 -63.38
C LEU A 1 21.78 -9.19 -63.21
N PRO A 2 20.95 -9.14 -64.27
CA PRO A 2 19.53 -8.72 -64.22
C PRO A 2 18.56 -9.64 -63.46
N GLY A 3 19.04 -10.54 -62.61
CA GLY A 3 18.19 -11.52 -61.92
C GLY A 3 18.72 -11.97 -60.57
N GLY A 4 19.70 -11.29 -59.98
CA GLY A 4 20.26 -11.66 -58.66
C GLY A 4 20.92 -13.06 -58.61
N LEU A 5 21.64 -13.32 -57.52
CA LEU A 5 22.23 -14.62 -57.22
C LEU A 5 21.57 -15.16 -55.95
N ILE A 6 21.06 -16.39 -56.01
CA ILE A 6 20.49 -17.11 -54.87
C ILE A 6 21.38 -18.31 -54.57
N LEU A 7 21.88 -18.39 -53.34
CA LEU A 7 22.53 -19.59 -52.84
C LEU A 7 21.46 -20.60 -52.40
N LYS A 8 21.46 -21.80 -52.98
CA LYS A 8 20.56 -22.90 -52.59
C LYS A 8 21.38 -24.13 -52.24
N TRP A 9 21.11 -24.73 -51.09
CA TRP A 9 21.72 -26.01 -50.71
C TRP A 9 20.97 -27.18 -51.37
N ALA A 10 21.66 -28.31 -51.49
CA ALA A 10 21.16 -29.52 -52.15
C ALA A 10 20.13 -30.30 -51.30
N ARG A 11 19.01 -29.67 -50.96
CA ARG A 11 17.63 -30.20 -50.86
C ARG A 11 16.74 -29.04 -50.40
N GLY A 12 15.57 -28.92 -51.04
CA GLY A 12 14.79 -27.70 -51.10
C GLY A 12 14.34 -27.11 -49.75
N ALA A 13 14.33 -25.78 -49.70
CA ALA A 13 13.29 -24.95 -49.08
C ALA A 13 12.57 -25.55 -47.85
N ALA A 14 13.32 -25.76 -46.77
CA ALA A 14 12.95 -25.78 -45.35
C ALA A 14 13.93 -26.74 -44.68
N ASP A 15 15.00 -26.22 -44.09
CA ASP A 15 15.81 -27.00 -43.16
C ASP A 15 14.93 -27.29 -41.93
N ASN A 16 14.39 -28.52 -41.86
CA ASN A 16 13.53 -28.95 -40.77
C ASN A 16 14.40 -29.61 -39.69
N PRO A 17 14.19 -29.34 -38.38
CA PRO A 17 14.93 -30.00 -37.30
C PRO A 17 14.95 -31.54 -37.38
N SER A 18 13.98 -32.18 -38.02
CA SER A 18 13.94 -33.63 -38.22
C SER A 18 14.87 -34.16 -39.32
N ASP A 19 15.42 -33.29 -40.17
CA ASP A 19 16.10 -33.74 -41.38
C ASP A 19 17.54 -34.20 -41.11
N ALA A 20 17.94 -35.25 -41.83
CA ALA A 20 19.29 -35.79 -41.87
C ALA A 20 19.78 -35.86 -43.32
N TYR A 21 20.96 -35.32 -43.58
CA TYR A 21 21.55 -35.32 -44.92
C TYR A 21 23.06 -35.10 -44.89
N THR A 22 23.71 -35.59 -45.95
CA THR A 22 25.13 -35.33 -46.21
C THR A 22 25.26 -34.30 -47.32
N VAL A 23 25.98 -33.21 -47.05
CA VAL A 23 26.29 -32.18 -48.05
C VAL A 23 27.61 -32.55 -48.73
N ARG A 24 27.60 -32.67 -50.06
CA ARG A 24 28.81 -32.95 -50.86
C ARG A 24 29.12 -31.84 -51.88
N ALA A 25 28.13 -31.02 -52.20
CA ALA A 25 28.27 -29.91 -53.13
C ALA A 25 27.35 -28.75 -52.74
N ILE A 26 27.77 -27.55 -53.12
CA ILE A 26 27.04 -26.29 -52.97
C ILE A 26 26.86 -25.72 -54.36
N ALA A 27 25.63 -25.31 -54.68
CA ALA A 27 25.29 -24.73 -55.97
C ALA A 27 24.68 -23.34 -55.77
N ALA A 28 25.08 -22.42 -56.63
CA ALA A 28 24.48 -21.09 -56.73
C ALA A 28 23.59 -21.05 -57.97
N TYR A 29 22.38 -20.52 -57.83
CA TYR A 29 21.40 -20.38 -58.90
C TYR A 29 21.08 -18.91 -59.10
N LEU A 30 20.80 -18.50 -60.32
CA LEU A 30 20.18 -17.21 -60.59
C LEU A 30 18.72 -17.21 -60.09
N ALA A 31 18.09 -16.05 -59.86
CA ALA A 31 16.71 -16.05 -59.36
C ALA A 31 15.69 -16.67 -60.33
N ASN A 32 16.03 -16.75 -61.62
CA ASN A 32 15.24 -17.47 -62.62
C ASN A 32 15.38 -19.01 -62.55
N GLY A 33 16.14 -19.53 -61.58
CA GLY A 33 16.33 -20.98 -61.37
C GLY A 33 17.44 -21.60 -62.21
N VAL A 34 18.15 -20.83 -63.04
CA VAL A 34 19.29 -21.32 -63.83
C VAL A 34 20.50 -21.54 -62.93
N LEU A 35 21.18 -22.69 -63.07
CA LEU A 35 22.43 -22.98 -62.35
C LEU A 35 23.52 -21.98 -62.78
N PHE A 36 24.05 -21.23 -61.82
CA PHE A 36 25.14 -20.27 -62.03
C PHE A 36 26.51 -20.91 -61.79
N ALA A 37 26.68 -21.61 -60.68
CA ALA A 37 27.94 -22.27 -60.31
C ALA A 37 27.69 -23.46 -59.39
N ILE A 38 28.60 -24.44 -59.40
CA ILE A 38 28.60 -25.55 -58.45
C ILE A 38 30.04 -25.84 -58.01
N GLY A 39 30.23 -26.07 -56.71
CA GLY A 39 31.48 -26.53 -56.12
C GLY A 39 31.20 -27.69 -55.19
N GLY A 40 31.97 -28.77 -55.30
CA GLY A 40 31.77 -29.96 -54.48
C GLY A 40 32.98 -30.87 -54.48
N THR A 41 32.96 -31.85 -53.58
CA THR A 41 34.01 -32.86 -53.49
C THR A 41 33.39 -34.25 -53.40
N ALA A 42 34.17 -35.29 -53.69
CA ALA A 42 33.72 -36.66 -53.50
C ALA A 42 33.44 -36.97 -52.02
N ASN A 43 34.11 -36.30 -51.10
CA ASN A 43 33.95 -36.48 -49.65
C ASN A 43 32.85 -35.56 -49.07
N PRO A 44 32.19 -35.96 -47.98
CA PRO A 44 31.26 -35.09 -47.25
C PRO A 44 31.92 -33.76 -46.84
N ILE A 45 31.25 -32.65 -47.12
CA ILE A 45 31.62 -31.30 -46.62
C ILE A 45 31.07 -31.14 -45.21
N THR A 46 29.82 -31.55 -44.99
CA THR A 46 29.20 -31.60 -43.67
C THR A 46 28.09 -32.64 -43.66
N GLU A 47 27.73 -33.10 -42.47
CA GLU A 47 26.61 -33.99 -42.24
C GLU A 47 25.69 -33.35 -41.21
N LYS A 48 24.39 -33.33 -41.53
CA LYS A 48 23.36 -32.92 -40.59
C LYS A 48 22.70 -34.18 -40.03
N VAL A 49 22.54 -34.22 -38.71
CA VAL A 49 21.73 -35.22 -38.01
C VAL A 49 20.42 -34.58 -37.50
N PRO A 50 19.39 -35.39 -37.19
CA PRO A 50 18.16 -34.88 -36.60
C PRO A 50 18.43 -34.22 -35.25
N GLY A 51 17.79 -33.08 -34.99
CA GLY A 51 17.95 -32.31 -33.75
C GLY A 51 19.21 -31.43 -33.68
N SER A 52 20.01 -31.35 -34.74
CA SER A 52 21.17 -30.43 -34.84
C SER A 52 21.04 -29.50 -36.03
N ASP A 53 21.48 -28.25 -35.86
CA ASP A 53 21.64 -27.28 -36.95
C ASP A 53 23.02 -27.42 -37.59
N SER A 54 23.08 -27.42 -38.93
CA SER A 54 24.35 -27.48 -39.68
C SER A 54 24.73 -26.08 -40.15
N MET A 55 25.89 -25.58 -39.72
CA MET A 55 26.40 -24.28 -40.14
C MET A 55 27.57 -24.44 -41.12
N ILE A 56 27.51 -23.74 -42.26
CA ILE A 56 28.58 -23.67 -43.24
C ILE A 56 28.84 -22.21 -43.58
N SER A 57 30.10 -21.77 -43.47
CA SER A 57 30.54 -20.50 -44.04
C SER A 57 31.02 -20.71 -45.47
N VAL A 58 30.64 -19.80 -46.37
CA VAL A 58 31.09 -19.79 -47.76
C VAL A 58 31.68 -18.43 -48.07
N ASP A 59 32.95 -18.41 -48.47
CA ASP A 59 33.60 -17.22 -48.98
C ASP A 59 33.37 -17.12 -50.49
N ILE A 60 32.80 -16.01 -50.94
CA ILE A 60 32.53 -15.76 -52.36
C ILE A 60 33.29 -14.52 -52.80
N LYS A 61 34.22 -14.70 -53.74
CA LYS A 61 34.90 -13.60 -54.42
C LYS A 61 34.18 -13.28 -55.73
N LEU A 62 33.51 -12.14 -55.78
CA LEU A 62 32.98 -11.58 -57.03
C LEU A 62 34.09 -10.73 -57.68
N VAL A 63 34.49 -11.09 -58.89
CA VAL A 63 35.50 -10.35 -59.68
C VAL A 63 34.79 -9.51 -60.73
N ASP A 64 35.25 -8.27 -60.93
CA ASP A 64 34.70 -7.34 -61.93
C ASP A 64 33.20 -7.03 -61.79
N ILE A 65 32.70 -6.98 -60.55
CA ILE A 65 31.33 -6.54 -60.23
C ILE A 65 31.35 -5.16 -59.55
N LEU A 66 30.50 -4.26 -60.02
CA LEU A 66 30.27 -2.97 -59.36
C LEU A 66 29.56 -3.18 -58.02
N ALA A 67 30.13 -2.65 -56.93
CA ALA A 67 29.55 -2.78 -55.59
C ALA A 67 28.09 -2.27 -55.50
N SER A 68 27.71 -1.28 -56.31
CA SER A 68 26.35 -0.76 -56.40
C SER A 68 25.32 -1.76 -56.96
N GLN A 69 25.76 -2.84 -57.61
CA GLN A 69 24.91 -3.91 -58.09
C GLN A 69 24.73 -5.05 -57.08
N ILE A 70 25.41 -4.97 -55.93
CA ILE A 70 25.24 -5.93 -54.84
C ILE A 70 24.09 -5.44 -53.98
N THR A 71 22.97 -6.15 -54.04
CA THR A 71 21.83 -5.93 -53.17
C THR A 71 21.72 -7.14 -52.26
N PHE A 72 21.91 -6.94 -50.96
CA PHE A 72 21.53 -7.96 -49.98
C PHE A 72 20.00 -8.01 -49.91
N GLY A 73 19.45 -9.22 -49.79
CA GLY A 73 18.01 -9.40 -49.59
C GLY A 73 17.56 -8.80 -48.25
N ASN A 74 16.32 -9.10 -47.88
CA ASN A 74 15.75 -8.65 -46.62
C ASN A 74 16.65 -9.06 -45.43
N THR A 75 17.32 -8.11 -44.79
CA THR A 75 18.13 -8.31 -43.57
C THR A 75 17.26 -8.36 -42.30
N ASN A 76 15.93 -8.31 -42.44
CA ASN A 76 15.03 -8.45 -41.31
C ASN A 76 15.17 -9.85 -40.70
N ILE A 77 15.91 -9.91 -39.60
CA ILE A 77 15.81 -10.97 -38.61
C ILE A 77 14.33 -11.07 -38.25
N SER A 78 13.71 -12.20 -38.58
CA SER A 78 12.32 -12.46 -38.18
C SER A 78 12.28 -12.44 -36.66
N ASN A 79 11.68 -11.39 -36.10
CA ASN A 79 11.48 -11.27 -34.67
C ASN A 79 10.00 -11.52 -34.39
N PRO A 80 9.57 -12.80 -34.29
CA PRO A 80 8.17 -13.12 -34.13
C PRO A 80 7.66 -12.46 -32.83
N PRO A 81 6.42 -11.91 -32.84
CA PRO A 81 5.85 -11.31 -31.65
C PRO A 81 5.65 -12.36 -30.56
N ALA A 82 5.86 -11.97 -29.31
CA ALA A 82 5.64 -12.82 -28.15
C ALA A 82 4.15 -13.18 -28.03
N THR A 83 3.88 -14.43 -27.65
CA THR A 83 2.53 -14.91 -27.31
C THR A 83 2.59 -15.62 -25.96
N THR A 84 1.44 -15.89 -25.36
CA THR A 84 1.36 -16.66 -24.10
C THR A 84 1.89 -18.09 -24.22
N SER A 85 2.01 -18.64 -25.44
CA SER A 85 2.49 -20.00 -25.69
C SER A 85 3.84 -20.07 -26.41
N LYS A 86 4.37 -18.95 -26.92
CA LYS A 86 5.63 -18.90 -27.67
C LYS A 86 6.42 -17.63 -27.33
N PRO A 87 7.71 -17.76 -26.96
CA PRO A 87 8.56 -16.60 -26.73
C PRO A 87 8.76 -15.81 -28.03
N GLY A 88 8.97 -14.50 -27.89
CA GLY A 88 9.15 -13.56 -29.00
C GLY A 88 9.45 -12.15 -28.48
N VAL A 89 9.31 -11.16 -29.34
CA VAL A 89 9.45 -9.74 -28.95
C VAL A 89 8.10 -9.14 -28.59
N ILE A 90 8.10 -8.33 -27.53
CA ILE A 90 6.94 -7.63 -27.02
C ILE A 90 7.26 -6.15 -26.86
N GLU A 91 6.30 -5.30 -27.16
CA GLU A 91 6.41 -3.86 -26.96
C GLU A 91 6.19 -3.50 -25.49
N ILE A 92 6.83 -2.41 -25.05
CA ILE A 92 6.65 -1.87 -23.70
C ILE A 92 5.41 -0.99 -23.69
N ALA A 93 4.51 -1.22 -22.73
CA ALA A 93 3.32 -0.40 -22.56
C ALA A 93 3.68 1.05 -22.26
N THR A 94 2.94 1.98 -22.85
CA THR A 94 2.91 3.38 -22.41
C THR A 94 2.13 3.53 -21.09
N PRO A 95 2.28 4.65 -20.36
CA PRO A 95 1.50 4.87 -19.14
C PRO A 95 -0.02 4.87 -19.36
N ILE A 96 -0.50 5.35 -20.52
CA ILE A 96 -1.94 5.38 -20.83
C ILE A 96 -2.46 3.96 -21.07
N GLU A 97 -1.71 3.14 -21.81
CA GLU A 97 -2.09 1.74 -22.07
C GLU A 97 -2.06 0.88 -20.81
N ALA A 98 -1.08 1.13 -19.94
CA ALA A 98 -1.02 0.49 -18.63
C ALA A 98 -2.20 0.89 -17.73
N LEU A 99 -2.73 2.12 -17.87
CA LEU A 99 -3.89 2.60 -17.12
C LEU A 99 -5.21 2.03 -17.66
N ASP A 100 -5.35 1.99 -18.99
CA ASP A 100 -6.54 1.45 -19.65
C ASP A 100 -6.65 -0.07 -19.50
N GLY A 101 -5.51 -0.78 -19.49
CA GLY A 101 -5.47 -2.23 -19.28
C GLY A 101 -6.15 -3.06 -20.36
N ILE A 102 -6.39 -2.48 -21.55
CA ILE A 102 -7.10 -3.14 -22.66
C ILE A 102 -6.14 -3.97 -23.53
N ALA A 103 -4.89 -3.51 -23.69
CA ALA A 103 -3.93 -4.13 -24.59
C ALA A 103 -3.37 -5.44 -24.00
N PRO A 104 -3.59 -6.61 -24.64
CA PRO A 104 -3.25 -7.90 -24.04
C PRO A 104 -1.78 -8.31 -24.18
N ASN A 105 -1.04 -7.70 -25.11
CA ASN A 105 0.30 -8.12 -25.51
C ASN A 105 1.34 -6.99 -25.35
N LEU A 106 1.36 -6.34 -24.20
CA LEU A 106 2.37 -5.35 -23.84
C LEU A 106 3.08 -5.73 -22.53
N ALA A 107 4.37 -5.41 -22.44
CA ALA A 107 5.15 -5.58 -21.23
C ALA A 107 5.05 -4.34 -20.33
N ILE A 108 4.88 -4.55 -19.03
CA ILE A 108 4.85 -3.48 -18.02
C ILE A 108 6.27 -3.26 -17.48
N THR A 109 6.66 -2.00 -17.32
CA THR A 109 7.90 -1.60 -16.63
C THR A 109 7.61 -1.19 -15.18
N PRO A 110 8.62 -1.12 -14.30
CA PRO A 110 8.45 -0.54 -12.97
C PRO A 110 7.86 0.88 -12.99
N ALA A 111 8.19 1.70 -13.99
CA ALA A 111 7.68 3.06 -14.11
C ALA A 111 6.18 3.09 -14.46
N THR A 112 5.74 2.30 -15.44
CA THR A 112 4.33 2.22 -15.84
C THR A 112 3.48 1.55 -14.77
N LEU A 113 4.04 0.56 -14.05
CA LEU A 113 3.40 -0.04 -12.89
C LEU A 113 3.21 0.99 -11.77
N LYS A 114 4.24 1.79 -11.48
CA LYS A 114 4.14 2.86 -10.48
C LYS A 114 3.05 3.86 -10.86
N ALA A 115 3.02 4.31 -12.12
CA ALA A 115 1.99 5.25 -12.59
C ALA A 115 0.57 4.69 -12.43
N TYR A 116 0.36 3.41 -12.77
CA TYR A 116 -0.91 2.73 -12.55
C TYR A 116 -1.29 2.67 -11.06
N ILE A 117 -0.36 2.25 -10.21
CA ILE A 117 -0.60 2.14 -8.76
C ILE A 117 -0.92 3.52 -8.16
N ASP A 118 -0.15 4.55 -8.49
CA ASP A 118 -0.37 5.92 -8.01
C ASP A 118 -1.76 6.42 -8.41
N ALA A 119 -2.19 6.18 -9.65
CA ALA A 119 -3.52 6.54 -10.13
C ALA A 119 -4.63 5.81 -9.35
N LYS A 120 -4.47 4.50 -9.11
CA LYS A 120 -5.45 3.71 -8.33
C LYS A 120 -5.51 4.09 -6.86
N ILE A 121 -4.39 4.48 -6.26
CA ILE A 121 -4.38 5.02 -4.89
C ILE A 121 -5.10 6.38 -4.85
N ALA A 122 -4.91 7.23 -5.87
CA ALA A 122 -5.55 8.54 -5.96
C ALA A 122 -7.08 8.46 -6.19
N GLU A 123 -7.58 7.42 -6.85
CA GLU A 123 -9.02 7.13 -6.97
C GLU A 123 -9.68 6.82 -5.60
N GLY A 124 -8.87 6.64 -4.55
CA GLY A 124 -9.31 6.35 -3.18
C GLY A 124 -9.29 4.85 -2.91
N ILE A 125 -8.51 4.45 -1.90
CA ILE A 125 -8.58 3.09 -1.38
C ILE A 125 -9.86 2.99 -0.55
N ASP A 126 -10.85 2.26 -1.06
CA ASP A 126 -12.07 1.99 -0.32
C ASP A 126 -11.74 1.17 0.94
N ALA A 127 -11.70 1.84 2.09
CA ALA A 127 -11.41 1.21 3.38
C ALA A 127 -12.39 0.05 3.67
N ALA A 128 -13.63 0.10 3.17
CA ALA A 128 -14.61 -0.97 3.32
C ALA A 128 -14.17 -2.25 2.59
N LYS A 129 -13.43 -2.13 1.48
CA LYS A 129 -12.87 -3.27 0.74
C LYS A 129 -11.60 -3.83 1.38
N LEU A 130 -10.88 -3.03 2.18
CA LEU A 130 -9.63 -3.42 2.85
C LEU A 130 -9.85 -3.93 4.29
N GLY A 131 -11.11 -4.21 4.67
CA GLY A 131 -11.45 -4.64 6.04
C GLY A 131 -11.37 -3.52 7.09
N GLY A 132 -11.15 -2.28 6.67
CA GLY A 132 -11.29 -1.09 7.50
C GLY A 132 -12.77 -0.71 7.65
N GLN A 133 -13.12 -0.14 8.79
CA GLN A 133 -14.49 0.31 9.03
C GLN A 133 -14.73 1.66 8.35
N LEU A 134 -15.86 1.77 7.63
CA LEU A 134 -16.32 2.99 6.96
C LEU A 134 -16.30 4.20 7.92
N PRO A 135 -16.12 5.44 7.43
CA PRO A 135 -16.23 6.65 8.25
C PRO A 135 -17.51 6.72 9.12
N ALA A 136 -18.62 6.14 8.64
CA ALA A 136 -19.87 6.00 9.38
C ALA A 136 -19.73 5.23 10.72
N TYR A 137 -18.75 4.33 10.83
CA TYR A 137 -18.42 3.61 12.05
C TYR A 137 -17.99 4.57 13.17
N TYR A 138 -17.21 5.61 12.84
CA TYR A 138 -16.74 6.61 13.80
C TYR A 138 -17.77 7.72 14.07
N ALA A 139 -18.71 7.96 13.14
CA ALA A 139 -19.77 8.94 13.34
C ALA A 139 -20.81 8.51 14.41
N ALA A 140 -20.99 7.20 14.61
CA ALA A 140 -22.02 6.64 15.49
C ALA A 140 -21.49 6.12 16.84
N ILE A 141 -20.33 6.61 17.30
CA ILE A 141 -19.70 6.16 18.56
C ILE A 141 -20.68 6.27 19.73
N ASN A 142 -21.38 7.40 19.87
CA ASN A 142 -22.34 7.65 20.95
C ASN A 142 -23.46 6.59 20.97
N ALA A 143 -24.02 6.26 19.81
CA ALA A 143 -25.08 5.26 19.67
C ALA A 143 -24.60 3.84 20.03
N ARG A 144 -23.32 3.53 19.82
CA ARG A 144 -22.75 2.20 20.06
C ARG A 144 -22.29 1.97 21.48
N LEU A 145 -21.76 3.00 22.13
CA LEU A 145 -21.39 2.95 23.53
C LEU A 145 -22.61 3.10 24.45
N GLY A 146 -23.82 3.24 23.88
CA GLY A 146 -25.05 3.47 24.65
C GLY A 146 -25.08 4.84 25.33
N TYR A 147 -24.21 5.76 24.89
CA TYR A 147 -24.12 7.09 25.45
C TYR A 147 -25.08 8.02 24.70
N VAL A 148 -26.17 8.42 25.35
CA VAL A 148 -26.93 9.58 24.91
C VAL A 148 -26.11 10.79 25.31
N ALA A 149 -25.55 11.50 24.32
CA ALA A 149 -24.86 12.75 24.57
C ALA A 149 -25.86 13.71 25.24
N ALA A 150 -25.62 14.03 26.52
CA ALA A 150 -26.37 15.06 27.21
C ALA A 150 -26.21 16.33 26.38
N ASN A 151 -27.32 16.88 25.86
CA ASN A 151 -27.22 18.11 25.10
C ASN A 151 -26.80 19.23 26.09
N ALA A 152 -26.21 20.32 25.58
CA ALA A 152 -25.73 21.38 26.45
C ALA A 152 -26.84 21.97 27.35
N ALA A 153 -28.11 21.88 26.94
CA ALA A 153 -29.25 22.29 27.75
C ALA A 153 -29.56 21.30 28.90
N ASP A 154 -29.35 20.00 28.71
CA ASP A 154 -29.50 18.97 29.75
C ASP A 154 -28.41 19.13 30.82
N LEU A 155 -27.16 19.35 30.40
CA LEU A 155 -26.05 19.65 31.31
C LEU A 155 -26.27 20.98 32.04
N MET A 156 -26.77 21.99 31.33
CA MET A 156 -27.20 23.24 31.95
C MET A 156 -28.41 23.06 32.86
N ASN A 157 -29.28 22.06 32.76
CA ASN A 157 -30.34 21.91 33.77
C ASN A 157 -29.80 21.26 35.06
N VAL A 158 -28.67 20.56 34.97
CA VAL A 158 -28.04 19.86 36.09
C VAL A 158 -27.05 20.77 36.83
N TRP A 159 -26.11 21.44 36.15
CA TRP A 159 -25.09 22.31 36.77
C TRP A 159 -25.11 23.72 36.14
N ARG A 160 -25.52 24.75 36.89
CA ARG A 160 -25.57 26.18 36.50
C ARG A 160 -25.05 27.07 37.62
N ALA A 161 -24.66 28.28 37.24
CA ALA A 161 -24.38 29.38 38.16
C ALA A 161 -25.54 29.79 39.10
N THR A 162 -26.74 29.22 38.91
CA THR A 162 -27.89 29.45 39.79
C THR A 162 -28.14 28.29 40.75
N ASN A 163 -27.39 27.19 40.64
CA ASN A 163 -27.53 26.00 41.48
C ASN A 163 -26.18 25.46 41.99
N ASP A 164 -25.12 26.26 41.92
CA ASP A 164 -23.73 25.92 42.25
C ASP A 164 -23.30 26.36 43.66
N GLY A 165 -24.25 26.62 44.57
CA GLY A 165 -23.95 26.99 45.95
C GLY A 165 -25.13 26.86 46.91
N SER A 166 -24.91 27.28 48.16
CA SER A 166 -25.87 27.20 49.27
C SER A 166 -27.28 27.67 48.91
N GLY A 167 -28.29 26.86 49.28
CA GLY A 167 -29.70 27.11 49.00
C GLY A 167 -30.20 26.58 47.64
N SER A 168 -29.35 25.92 46.85
CA SER A 168 -29.69 25.37 45.53
C SER A 168 -30.45 24.05 45.56
N GLY A 169 -30.38 23.29 46.65
CA GLY A 169 -30.92 21.92 46.75
C GLY A 169 -30.12 20.87 45.97
N LEU A 170 -28.95 21.24 45.43
CA LEU A 170 -27.94 20.30 44.92
C LEU A 170 -26.78 20.26 45.90
N ASP A 171 -26.65 19.13 46.59
CA ASP A 171 -25.85 19.02 47.82
C ASP A 171 -24.35 18.85 47.52
N ALA A 172 -23.67 19.92 47.10
CA ALA A 172 -22.21 20.00 47.20
C ALA A 172 -21.75 20.50 48.59
N ASP A 173 -22.65 21.15 49.33
CA ASP A 173 -22.34 21.94 50.53
C ASP A 173 -22.81 21.30 51.86
N LEU A 174 -23.47 20.13 51.84
CA LEU A 174 -23.87 19.42 53.05
C LEU A 174 -22.77 18.46 53.52
N LEU A 175 -22.47 18.50 54.82
CA LEU A 175 -21.68 17.47 55.49
C LEU A 175 -22.61 16.62 56.35
N ASP A 176 -22.76 15.34 56.01
CA ASP A 176 -23.67 14.39 56.70
C ASP A 176 -25.12 14.89 56.82
N GLY A 177 -25.57 15.71 55.86
CA GLY A 177 -26.93 16.27 55.80
C GLY A 177 -27.13 17.58 56.56
N TYR A 178 -26.07 18.19 57.08
CA TYR A 178 -26.11 19.47 57.80
C TYR A 178 -25.37 20.57 57.03
N ASP A 179 -25.86 21.81 57.12
CA ASP A 179 -25.21 23.01 56.55
C ASP A 179 -24.13 23.51 57.54
N ALA A 180 -23.15 24.28 57.06
CA ALA A 180 -22.17 24.99 57.89
C ALA A 180 -22.82 25.80 59.04
N ALA A 181 -24.04 26.33 58.85
CA ALA A 181 -24.79 27.04 59.89
C ALA A 181 -25.22 26.14 61.08
N ASP A 182 -25.33 24.83 60.87
CA ASP A 182 -25.69 23.87 61.93
C ASP A 182 -24.51 23.50 62.82
N PHE A 183 -23.27 23.74 62.37
CA PHE A 183 -22.06 23.45 63.12
C PHE A 183 -21.60 24.66 63.96
N ALA A 184 -21.18 24.40 65.20
CA ALA A 184 -20.60 25.43 66.05
C ALA A 184 -19.23 25.86 65.50
N LEU A 185 -19.08 27.16 65.16
CA LEU A 185 -17.79 27.70 64.73
C LEU A 185 -16.78 27.70 65.89
N VAL A 186 -15.49 27.52 65.60
CA VAL A 186 -14.40 27.63 66.59
C VAL A 186 -14.45 28.97 67.33
N ALA A 187 -14.79 30.05 66.63
CA ALA A 187 -14.96 31.39 67.22
C ALA A 187 -16.12 31.48 68.23
N SER A 188 -17.08 30.55 68.16
CA SER A 188 -18.15 30.46 69.14
C SER A 188 -17.61 30.02 70.50
N PHE A 189 -16.49 29.30 70.55
CA PHE A 189 -15.88 28.84 71.81
C PHE A 189 -14.97 29.90 72.42
N ALA A 190 -15.09 30.12 73.73
CA ALA A 190 -14.22 31.01 74.50
C ALA A 190 -12.77 30.51 74.41
N LYS A 191 -11.91 31.29 73.74
CA LYS A 191 -10.52 30.92 73.42
C LYS A 191 -9.63 30.72 74.67
N THR A 192 -10.02 31.24 75.83
CA THR A 192 -9.30 31.05 77.08
C THR A 192 -10.26 31.11 78.27
N ALA A 193 -10.43 30.00 78.98
CA ALA A 193 -11.27 29.91 80.18
C ALA A 193 -10.53 30.45 81.41
N MET A 194 -10.38 31.79 81.51
CA MET A 194 -9.56 32.41 82.55
C MET A 194 -10.31 32.70 83.87
N ALA A 195 -11.64 32.57 83.96
CA ALA A 195 -12.41 32.72 85.21
C ALA A 195 -13.61 31.77 85.22
N THR A 196 -14.21 31.48 86.39
CA THR A 196 -15.48 30.73 86.46
C THR A 196 -16.53 31.38 85.57
N GLY A 197 -17.14 30.60 84.67
CA GLY A 197 -17.98 31.13 83.63
C GLY A 197 -18.84 30.07 82.94
N SER A 198 -19.71 30.54 82.07
CA SER A 198 -20.55 29.69 81.25
C SER A 198 -20.66 30.26 79.85
N GLN A 199 -20.77 29.38 78.87
CA GLN A 199 -21.02 29.74 77.49
C GLN A 199 -22.20 28.93 76.95
N SER A 200 -23.13 29.60 76.28
CA SER A 200 -24.18 28.95 75.50
C SER A 200 -23.71 28.76 74.07
N LEU A 201 -23.95 27.58 73.51
CA LEU A 201 -23.75 27.26 72.11
C LEU A 201 -25.10 27.27 71.36
N PRO A 202 -25.09 27.37 70.02
CA PRO A 202 -26.27 27.11 69.19
C PRO A 202 -26.91 25.75 69.55
N GLY A 203 -28.24 25.67 69.50
CA GLY A 203 -28.98 24.46 69.93
C GLY A 203 -29.20 24.31 71.44
N GLY A 204 -28.78 25.29 72.25
CA GLY A 204 -29.13 25.37 73.68
C GLY A 204 -28.21 24.60 74.64
N LEU A 205 -27.11 24.04 74.14
CA LEU A 205 -26.07 23.44 74.99
C LEU A 205 -25.36 24.53 75.81
N ILE A 206 -25.30 24.37 77.14
CA ILE A 206 -24.58 25.28 78.03
C ILE A 206 -23.35 24.57 78.60
N LEU A 207 -22.17 25.06 78.28
CA LEU A 207 -20.92 24.64 78.90
C LEU A 207 -20.63 25.55 80.09
N LYS A 208 -20.52 24.97 81.28
CA LYS A 208 -20.14 25.70 82.51
C LYS A 208 -18.77 25.20 82.98
N TRP A 209 -17.93 26.12 83.40
CA TRP A 209 -16.64 25.79 84.01
C TRP A 209 -16.42 26.66 85.24
N ALA A 210 -15.74 26.11 86.23
CA ALA A 210 -15.33 26.82 87.43
C ALA A 210 -13.85 26.58 87.67
N ARG A 211 -13.17 27.57 88.24
CA ARG A 211 -11.82 27.38 88.75
C ARG A 211 -11.94 26.85 90.18
N GLY A 212 -11.80 25.54 90.37
CA GLY A 212 -11.61 24.97 91.69
C GLY A 212 -10.19 25.27 92.19
N ALA A 213 -10.03 25.60 93.47
CA ALA A 213 -8.78 25.22 94.13
C ALA A 213 -8.72 23.69 94.05
N ALA A 214 -7.56 23.12 93.72
CA ALA A 214 -7.43 21.68 93.86
C ALA A 214 -7.71 21.35 95.33
N ASP A 215 -8.80 20.64 95.63
CA ASP A 215 -8.96 20.00 96.93
C ASP A 215 -7.83 18.96 96.98
N ASN A 216 -6.74 19.33 97.66
CA ASN A 216 -5.66 18.39 97.91
C ASN A 216 -6.27 17.33 98.83
N PRO A 217 -6.26 16.03 98.47
CA PRO A 217 -6.91 14.98 99.25
C PRO A 217 -6.30 14.77 100.66
N SER A 218 -5.38 15.64 101.09
CA SER A 218 -4.78 15.66 102.42
C SER A 218 -5.53 16.51 103.46
N ASP A 219 -6.56 17.26 103.07
CA ASP A 219 -7.22 18.23 103.96
C ASP A 219 -8.51 17.71 104.65
N ALA A 220 -8.61 16.40 104.88
CA ALA A 220 -9.68 15.75 105.64
C ALA A 220 -9.15 14.96 106.84
#